data_AF-A0A7J7T3L9-F1
#
_entry.id   AF-A0A7J7T3L9-F1
#
_cell.length_a   1.000
_cell.length_b   1.000
_cell.length_c   1.000
_cell.angle_alpha   90.00
_cell.angle_beta   90.00
_cell.angle_gamma   90.00
#
_symmetry.space_group_name_H-M   'P 1'
#
loop_
_entity.id
_entity.type
_entity.pdbx_description
1 polymer ?
#
loop_
_entity_poly.entity_id
_entity_poly.type
_entity_poly.pdbx_seq_one_letter_code
_entity_poly.pdbx_strand_id
1 'polypeptide(L)' 'MNIGSDKFLFRNTNVEDVLNARKLERDSLRDESQRKKEQDKLQREKDKLAKQERKDKEKKRTQKGERKR' A
#
# COMPACT_ATOMS: atom_id res chain seq x y z
N MET A 1 -11.27 -0.75 53.58
CA MET A 1 -10.61 -1.64 52.60
C MET A 1 -11.66 -2.52 51.94
N ASN A 2 -12.10 -2.20 50.73
CA ASN A 2 -13.04 -3.03 49.97
C ASN A 2 -12.23 -3.89 48.99
N ILE A 3 -11.60 -4.96 49.48
CA ILE A 3 -10.67 -5.82 48.74
C ILE A 3 -11.38 -7.08 48.18
N GLY A 4 -12.70 -7.17 48.33
CA GLY A 4 -13.48 -8.36 47.91
C GLY A 4 -14.27 -8.23 46.61
N SER A 5 -14.48 -7.02 46.10
CA SER A 5 -15.45 -6.75 45.03
C SER A 5 -14.84 -6.69 43.62
N ASP A 6 -13.53 -6.52 43.48
CA ASP A 6 -12.87 -6.45 42.17
C ASP A 6 -12.56 -7.82 41.53
N LYS A 7 -12.52 -8.91 42.30
CA LYS A 7 -12.22 -10.26 41.78
C LYS A 7 -13.39 -10.92 41.04
N PHE A 8 -14.62 -10.45 41.23
CA PHE A 8 -15.84 -10.99 40.60
C PHE A 8 -16.55 -9.98 39.70
N LEU A 9 -15.97 -8.79 39.50
CA LEU A 9 -16.53 -7.81 38.57
C LEU A 9 -16.23 -8.28 37.14
N PHE A 10 -17.21 -8.93 36.51
CA PHE A 10 -17.12 -9.31 35.10
C PHE A 10 -16.77 -8.06 34.27
N ARG A 11 -15.55 -8.04 33.72
CA ARG A 11 -15.12 -6.99 32.81
C ARG A 11 -15.94 -7.13 31.54
N ASN A 12 -16.58 -6.05 31.12
CA ASN A 12 -17.26 -5.99 29.84
C ASN A 12 -16.19 -6.08 28.74
N THR A 13 -15.95 -7.28 28.19
CA THR A 13 -14.99 -7.50 27.09
C THR A 13 -15.49 -6.93 25.77
N ASN A 14 -16.80 -6.75 25.62
CA ASN A 14 -17.43 -6.19 24.44
C ASN A 14 -16.97 -4.73 24.18
N VAL A 15 -16.71 -3.94 25.22
CA VAL A 15 -16.17 -2.58 25.02
C VAL A 15 -14.78 -2.60 24.38
N GLU A 16 -13.91 -3.52 24.79
CA GLU A 16 -12.57 -3.69 24.22
C GLU A 16 -12.66 -4.23 22.80
N ASP A 17 -13.53 -5.21 22.55
CA ASP A 17 -13.75 -5.78 21.22
C ASP A 17 -14.28 -4.74 20.23
N VAL A 18 -15.21 -3.88 20.65
CA VAL A 18 -15.75 -2.78 19.82
C VAL A 18 -14.68 -1.73 19.53
N LEU A 19 -13.87 -1.37 20.53
CA LEU A 19 -12.78 -0.41 20.34
C LEU A 19 -11.70 -0.97 19.41
N ASN A 20 -11.35 -2.25 19.57
CA ASN A 20 -10.41 -2.95 18.70
C ASN A 20 -10.94 -3.07 17.27
N ALA A 21 -12.21 -3.44 17.07
CA ALA A 21 -12.83 -3.51 15.75
C ALA A 21 -12.78 -2.16 15.02
N ARG A 22 -13.14 -1.07 15.70
CA ARG A 22 -13.06 0.29 15.13
C ARG A 22 -11.63 0.72 14.80
N LYS A 23 -10.66 0.31 15.63
CA LYS A 23 -9.24 0.59 15.38
C LYS A 23 -8.75 -0.18 14.16
N LEU A 24 -9.08 -1.46 14.05
CA LEU A 24 -8.74 -2.30 12.91
C LEU A 24 -9.35 -1.76 11.61
N GLU A 25 -10.62 -1.34 11.63
CA GLU A 25 -11.27 -0.72 10.48
C GLU A 25 -10.56 0.57 10.05
N ARG A 26 -10.14 1.41 11.00
CA ARG A 26 -9.38 2.62 10.69
C ARG A 26 -8.03 2.30 10.05
N ASP A 27 -7.32 1.32 10.61
CA ASP A 27 -6.00 0.94 10.13
C ASP A 27 -6.09 0.26 8.75
N SER A 28 -7.12 -0.57 8.50
CA SER A 28 -7.35 -1.16 7.18
C SER A 28 -7.63 -0.11 6.11
N LEU A 29 -8.45 0.90 6.41
CA LEU A 29 -8.73 1.99 5.47
C LEU A 29 -7.47 2.83 5.15
N ARG A 30 -6.58 3.00 6.14
CA ARG A 30 -5.28 3.67 5.92
C ARG A 30 -4.38 2.84 5.03
N ASP A 31 -4.26 1.55 5.30
CA ASP A 31 -3.44 0.62 4.52
C ASP A 31 -3.94 0.50 3.08
N GLU A 32 -5.25 0.39 2.87
CA GLU A 32 -5.85 0.36 1.53
C GLU A 32 -5.56 1.64 0.74
N SER A 33 -5.67 2.81 1.39
CA SER A 33 -5.33 4.09 0.77
C SER A 33 -3.86 4.16 0.36
N GLN A 34 -2.96 3.70 1.24
CA GLN A 34 -1.52 3.65 0.94
C GLN A 34 -1.21 2.67 -0.20
N ARG A 35 -1.77 1.45 -0.15
CA ARG A 35 -1.58 0.44 -1.21
C ARG A 35 -2.03 0.95 -2.57
N LYS A 36 -3.17 1.64 -2.64
CA LYS A 36 -3.64 2.24 -3.90
C LYS A 36 -2.65 3.29 -4.42
N LYS A 37 -2.16 4.16 -3.55
CA LYS A 37 -1.16 5.17 -3.90
C LYS A 37 0.14 4.56 -4.40
N GLU A 38 0.58 3.46 -3.78
CA GLU A 38 1.78 2.73 -4.18
C GLU A 38 1.60 2.02 -5.53
N GLN A 39 0.44 1.40 -5.78
CA GLN A 39 0.11 0.81 -7.07
C GLN A 39 0.10 1.86 -8.19
N ASP A 40 -0.52 3.01 -7.96
CA ASP A 40 -0.55 4.11 -8.93
C ASP A 40 0.87 4.63 -9.23
N LYS A 41 1.73 4.70 -8.21
CA LYS A 41 3.14 5.10 -8.36
C LYS A 41 3.92 4.08 -9.19
N LEU A 42 3.78 2.79 -8.88
CA LEU A 42 4.43 1.70 -9.62
C LEU A 42 4.00 1.67 -11.08
N GLN A 43 2.70 1.85 -11.35
CA GLN A 43 2.18 1.90 -12.71
C GLN A 43 2.77 3.08 -13.49
N ARG A 44 2.85 4.26 -12.87
CA ARG A 44 3.47 5.45 -13.49
C ARG A 44 4.96 5.25 -13.78
N GLU A 45 5.71 4.62 -12.86
CA GLU A 45 7.12 4.29 -13.07
C GLU A 45 7.30 3.29 -14.20
N LYS A 46 6.47 2.24 -14.25
CA LYS A 46 6.45 1.24 -15.32
C LYS A 46 6.20 1.87 -16.69
N ASP A 47 5.21 2.76 -16.79
CA ASP A 47 4.88 3.45 -18.05
C ASP A 47 6.01 4.39 -18.49
N LYS A 48 6.68 5.05 -17.54
CA LYS A 48 7.83 5.90 -17.83
C LYS A 48 9.01 5.08 -18.36
N LEU A 49 9.33 3.95 -17.72
CA LEU A 49 10.36 3.03 -18.15
C LEU A 49 10.05 2.45 -19.54
N ALA A 50 8.82 1.99 -19.77
CA ALA A 50 8.42 1.43 -21.07
C ALA A 50 8.53 2.45 -22.20
N LYS A 51 8.17 3.72 -21.96
CA LYS A 51 8.37 4.81 -22.93
C LYS A 51 9.85 5.04 -23.22
N GLN A 52 10.70 5.02 -22.20
CA GLN A 52 12.13 5.21 -22.36
C GLN A 52 12.77 4.05 -23.15
N GLU A 53 12.42 2.80 -22.82
CA GLU A 53 12.90 1.62 -23.55
C GLU A 53 12.51 1.63 -25.03
N ARG A 54 11.29 2.06 -25.36
CA ARG A 54 10.84 2.20 -26.76
C ARG A 54 11.70 3.22 -27.50
N LYS A 55 11.91 4.41 -26.91
CA LYS A 55 12.77 5.46 -27.47
C LYS A 55 14.19 4.96 -27.70
N ASP A 56 14.77 4.23 -26.75
CA ASP A 56 16.13 3.74 -26.85
C ASP A 56 16.27 2.60 -27.86
N LYS A 57 15.27 1.71 -27.96
CA LYS A 57 15.22 0.68 -29.01
C LYS A 57 15.14 1.31 -30.40
N GLU A 58 14.34 2.35 -30.55
CA GLU A 58 14.20 3.06 -31.83
C GLU A 58 15.49 3.79 -32.22
N LYS A 59 16.12 4.53 -31.29
CA LYS A 59 17.45 5.14 -31.51
C LYS A 59 18.52 4.12 -31.89
N LYS A 60 18.55 2.95 -31.22
CA LYS A 60 19.48 1.88 -31.56
C LYS A 60 19.20 1.31 -32.96
N ARG A 61 17.94 1.23 -33.38
CA ARG A 61 17.55 0.75 -34.72
C ARG A 61 17.98 1.73 -35.81
N THR A 62 17.72 3.03 -35.64
CA THR A 62 18.09 4.06 -36.62
C THR A 62 19.61 4.21 -36.73
N GLN A 63 20.34 4.24 -35.60
CA GLN A 63 21.80 4.33 -35.60
C GLN A 63 22.47 3.11 -36.28
N LYS A 64 21.93 1.90 -36.09
CA LYS A 64 22.41 0.71 -36.82
C LYS A 64 22.14 0.81 -38.32
N GLY A 65 21.03 1.43 -38.72
CA GLY A 65 20.67 1.63 -40.13
C GLY A 65 21.57 2.64 -40.84
N GLU A 66 22.02 3.68 -40.12
CA GLU A 66 23.00 4.65 -40.64
C GLU A 66 24.40 4.06 -40.73
N ARG A 67 24.86 3.28 -39.75
CA ARG A 67 26.17 2.59 -39.83
C ARG A 67 26.27 1.52 -40.92
N LYS A 68 25.12 1.04 -41.42
CA LYS A 68 25.06 0.01 -42.47
C LYS A 68 24.94 0.60 -43.88
N ARG A 69 24.54 1.88 -44.01
CA ARG A 69 24.58 2.61 -45.27
C ARG A 69 25.95 3.23 -45.45
#